data_AF-A0A8H6CFX4-F1
#
_entry.id   AF-A0A8H6CFX4-F1
#
_cell.length_a   1.000
_cell.length_b   1.000
_cell.length_c   1.000
_cell.angle_alpha   90.00
_cell.angle_beta   90.00
_cell.angle_gamma   90.00
#
_symmetry.space_group_name_H-M   'P 1'
#
loop_
_entity.id
_entity.type
_entity.pdbx_description
1 polymer ?
#
loop_
_entity_poly.entity_id
_entity_poly.type
_entity_poly.pdbx_seq_one_letter_code
_entity_poly.pdbx_strand_id
1 'polypeptide(L)'
;MAGRYIPPHMRGSTGSSSAEKPMVKAERKPEDGYTLEEIANQFSFDHKKKLGTLNRASISVEEEETPNLGFVIVFKDQHPKWPPKIFCKTYLFLLPKTETLPSTPITVFTEISNLRTSENHNHHEQRFLYAGAHTITRIQYLMPRSPLLVKMLESKFTGPKNERSEEAWNKSLNMKWAVVDLNKVEEEEQGSSPMEPLKEIKKKSVSEMLEEMRLRESSGEKENGKPGGGDDREEALHGDEDR
;
A
#
# COMPACT_ATOMS: atom_id res chain seq x y z
N MET A 1 29.54 -56.65 14.34
CA MET A 1 28.71 -55.42 14.29
C MET A 1 28.80 -54.86 12.88
N ALA A 2 27.71 -54.87 12.12
CA ALA A 2 27.70 -54.40 10.73
C ALA A 2 27.42 -52.89 10.68
N GLY A 3 28.36 -52.11 10.13
CA GLY A 3 28.19 -50.66 9.93
C GLY A 3 27.14 -50.37 8.86
N ARG A 4 26.25 -49.41 9.12
CA ARG A 4 25.23 -48.97 8.16
C ARG A 4 25.90 -48.24 7.01
N TYR A 5 25.70 -48.72 5.79
CA TYR A 5 26.17 -48.07 4.56
C TYR A 5 25.39 -46.77 4.32
N ILE A 6 26.11 -45.65 4.24
CA ILE A 6 25.54 -44.34 3.85
C ILE A 6 25.85 -44.08 2.38
N PRO A 7 24.82 -43.88 1.51
CA PRO A 7 24.98 -43.68 0.08
C PRO A 7 25.85 -42.45 -0.29
N PRO A 8 26.61 -42.50 -1.39
CA PRO A 8 27.56 -41.44 -1.77
C PRO A 8 26.96 -40.05 -1.92
N HIS A 9 25.72 -39.94 -2.39
CA HIS A 9 25.02 -38.66 -2.56
C HIS A 9 24.61 -38.01 -1.23
N MET A 10 24.65 -38.74 -0.12
CA MET A 10 24.39 -38.21 1.22
C MET A 10 25.66 -37.82 1.99
N ARG A 11 26.86 -38.05 1.42
CA ARG A 11 28.14 -37.75 2.09
C ARG A 11 28.64 -36.31 1.87
N GLY A 12 27.95 -35.50 1.05
CA GLY A 12 28.48 -34.24 0.55
C GLY A 12 27.93 -32.94 1.16
N SER A 13 26.97 -32.97 2.10
CA SER A 13 26.42 -31.74 2.69
C SER A 13 26.98 -31.46 4.08
N THR A 14 28.30 -31.55 4.23
CA THR A 14 28.98 -31.04 5.42
C THR A 14 29.23 -29.55 5.26
N GLY A 15 28.31 -28.75 5.80
CA GLY A 15 28.55 -27.42 6.35
C GLY A 15 29.56 -26.54 5.62
N SER A 16 29.25 -26.11 4.40
CA SER A 16 29.72 -24.79 3.98
C SER A 16 28.90 -23.77 4.76
N SER A 17 29.30 -23.50 6.01
CA SER A 17 28.93 -22.28 6.72
C SER A 17 29.61 -21.11 6.01
N SER A 18 29.13 -20.78 4.82
CA SER A 18 29.30 -19.46 4.25
C SER A 18 28.64 -18.53 5.25
N ALA A 19 29.46 -18.00 6.17
CA ALA A 19 29.12 -16.85 6.96
C ALA A 19 28.75 -15.76 5.96
N GLU A 20 27.44 -15.67 5.67
CA GLU A 20 26.87 -14.57 4.91
C GLU A 20 27.29 -13.33 5.68
N LYS A 21 28.30 -12.63 5.14
CA LYS A 21 28.69 -11.33 5.69
C LYS A 21 27.40 -10.52 5.73
N PRO A 22 27.02 -9.97 6.91
CA PRO A 22 25.83 -9.16 7.02
C PRO A 22 25.98 -8.06 5.98
N MET A 23 25.12 -8.11 4.96
CA MET A 23 25.12 -7.15 3.88
C MET A 23 24.67 -5.85 4.52
N VAL A 24 25.64 -5.02 4.90
CA VAL A 24 25.38 -3.67 5.42
C VAL A 24 24.62 -2.97 4.31
N LYS A 25 23.30 -2.83 4.49
CA LYS A 25 22.47 -2.12 3.53
C LYS A 25 22.98 -0.69 3.52
N ALA A 26 23.54 -0.28 2.38
CA ALA A 26 23.93 1.09 2.18
C ALA A 26 22.71 1.99 2.47
N GLU A 27 22.93 3.09 3.18
CA GLU A 27 21.92 4.11 3.39
C GLU A 27 21.36 4.51 2.01
N ARG A 28 20.08 4.23 1.79
CA ARG A 28 19.42 4.59 0.54
C ARG A 28 19.22 6.09 0.51
N LYS A 29 19.50 6.68 -0.64
CA LYS A 29 19.28 8.10 -0.83
C LYS A 29 17.81 8.33 -1.19
N PRO A 30 17.20 9.46 -0.76
CA PRO A 30 15.81 9.78 -1.12
C PRO A 30 15.55 9.81 -2.63
N GLU A 31 16.59 10.10 -3.43
CA GLU A 31 16.56 10.13 -4.90
C GLU A 31 16.31 8.77 -5.56
N ASP A 32 16.51 7.66 -4.82
CA ASP A 32 16.29 6.30 -5.33
C ASP A 32 14.79 5.97 -5.49
N GLY A 33 13.92 6.75 -4.86
CA GLY A 33 12.47 6.56 -4.85
C GLY A 33 12.02 5.27 -4.15
N TYR A 34 10.71 5.20 -3.94
CA TYR A 34 10.03 4.12 -3.25
C TYR A 34 9.45 3.11 -4.23
N THR A 35 9.47 1.84 -3.85
CA THR A 35 8.72 0.80 -4.56
C THR A 35 7.24 0.85 -4.17
N LEU A 36 6.37 0.24 -4.99
CA LEU A 36 4.95 0.10 -4.63
C LEU A 36 4.74 -0.68 -3.34
N GLU A 37 5.59 -1.68 -3.06
CA GLU A 37 5.54 -2.48 -1.84
C GLU A 37 5.88 -1.62 -0.61
N GLU A 38 6.91 -0.78 -0.71
CA GLU A 38 7.31 0.14 0.36
C GLU A 38 6.21 1.15 0.67
N ILE A 39 5.61 1.76 -0.36
CA ILE A 39 4.47 2.65 -0.19
C ILE A 39 3.30 1.90 0.44
N ALA A 40 2.94 0.72 -0.09
CA ALA A 40 1.82 -0.04 0.44
C ALA A 40 2.02 -0.40 1.92
N ASN A 41 3.22 -0.88 2.30
CA ASN A 41 3.55 -1.21 3.68
C ASN A 41 3.45 0.00 4.61
N GLN A 42 3.87 1.19 4.17
CA GLN A 42 3.76 2.43 4.95
C GLN A 42 2.30 2.77 5.31
N PHE A 43 1.36 2.48 4.41
CA PHE A 43 -0.07 2.74 4.63
C PHE A 43 -0.84 1.50 5.06
N SER A 44 -0.13 0.43 5.47
CA SER A 44 -0.68 -0.87 5.84
C SER A 44 -1.61 -1.46 4.76
N PHE A 45 -1.35 -1.13 3.51
CA PHE A 45 -2.10 -1.60 2.35
C PHE A 45 -1.56 -2.95 1.88
N ASP A 46 -2.47 -3.87 1.54
CA ASP A 46 -2.10 -5.16 0.97
C ASP A 46 -1.57 -4.99 -0.46
N HIS A 47 -0.25 -5.03 -0.62
CA HIS A 47 0.44 -4.88 -1.91
C HIS A 47 0.07 -5.97 -2.93
N LYS A 48 -0.56 -7.08 -2.52
CA LYS A 48 -1.10 -8.09 -3.46
C LYS A 48 -2.32 -7.57 -4.21
N LYS A 49 -3.02 -6.57 -3.66
CA LYS A 49 -4.12 -5.90 -4.35
C LYS A 49 -3.56 -4.91 -5.36
N LYS A 50 -4.25 -4.79 -6.49
CA LYS A 50 -3.88 -3.86 -7.55
C LYS A 50 -3.99 -2.42 -7.03
N LEU A 51 -2.86 -1.72 -6.95
CA LEU A 51 -2.83 -0.30 -6.65
C LEU A 51 -3.38 0.51 -7.83
N GLY A 52 -4.12 1.57 -7.50
CA GLY A 52 -4.64 2.54 -8.45
C GLY A 52 -4.06 3.93 -8.22
N THR A 53 -4.62 4.92 -8.89
CA THR A 53 -4.30 6.33 -8.61
C THR A 53 -4.74 6.74 -7.21
N LEU A 54 -5.89 6.23 -6.75
CA LEU A 54 -6.45 6.50 -5.42
C LEU A 54 -6.36 5.21 -4.59
N ASN A 55 -5.80 5.30 -3.38
CA ASN A 55 -5.59 4.14 -2.52
C ASN A 55 -6.02 4.43 -1.08
N ARG A 56 -6.62 3.43 -0.44
CA ARG A 56 -7.12 3.52 0.93
C ARG A 56 -5.96 3.32 1.92
N ALA A 57 -5.93 4.09 3.01
CA ALA A 57 -5.12 3.74 4.17
C ALA A 57 -5.86 2.69 5.03
N SER A 58 -5.13 1.75 5.60
CA SER A 58 -5.71 0.68 6.45
C SER A 58 -6.13 1.16 7.85
N ILE A 59 -6.36 2.46 8.04
CA ILE A 59 -6.62 3.02 9.37
C ILE A 59 -7.84 2.32 10.01
N SER A 60 -7.62 2.05 11.29
CA SER A 60 -8.32 1.26 12.30
C SER A 60 -9.77 0.91 12.02
N VAL A 61 -10.08 -0.35 12.29
CA VAL A 61 -11.40 -1.01 12.17
C VAL A 61 -12.51 -0.35 13.01
N GLU A 62 -12.19 0.61 13.86
CA GLU A 62 -13.10 1.10 14.90
C GLU A 62 -13.90 2.36 14.53
N GLU A 63 -13.58 3.06 13.44
CA GLU A 63 -14.39 4.19 12.95
C GLU A 63 -15.08 3.81 11.63
N GLU A 64 -16.20 3.10 11.76
CA GLU A 64 -17.18 2.95 10.68
C GLU A 64 -17.68 4.35 10.28
N GLU A 65 -17.44 4.73 9.04
CA GLU A 65 -18.54 4.95 8.07
C GLU A 65 -18.04 5.50 6.73
N THR A 66 -16.80 6.00 6.62
CA THR A 66 -16.29 6.49 5.33
C THR A 66 -14.92 5.93 4.97
N PRO A 67 -14.78 5.33 3.76
CA PRO A 67 -13.48 4.82 3.35
C PRO A 67 -12.54 6.00 3.09
N ASN A 68 -11.51 6.12 3.92
CA ASN A 68 -10.58 7.24 3.89
C ASN A 68 -9.52 7.07 2.78
N LEU A 69 -9.33 8.12 1.97
CA LEU A 69 -8.27 8.19 0.97
C LEU A 69 -6.93 8.39 1.70
N GLY A 70 -6.06 7.39 1.64
CA GLY A 70 -4.77 7.42 2.32
C GLY A 70 -3.70 8.15 1.53
N PHE A 71 -3.53 7.75 0.27
CA PHE A 71 -2.47 8.29 -0.59
C PHE A 71 -2.86 8.22 -2.07
N VAL A 72 -2.19 9.06 -2.85
CA VAL A 72 -2.35 9.14 -4.31
C VAL A 72 -1.07 8.71 -5.01
N ILE A 73 -1.19 7.87 -6.03
CA ILE A 73 -0.10 7.54 -6.96
C ILE A 73 -0.39 8.17 -8.31
N VAL A 74 0.50 9.05 -8.75
CA VAL A 74 0.47 9.66 -10.07
C VAL A 74 1.40 8.89 -10.99
N PHE A 75 0.80 8.04 -11.83
CA PHE A 75 1.54 7.32 -12.86
C PHE A 75 1.96 8.26 -13.98
N LYS A 76 3.14 8.00 -14.52
CA LYS A 76 3.69 8.77 -15.63
C LYS A 76 2.76 8.65 -16.83
N ASP A 77 2.58 9.76 -17.55
CA ASP A 77 1.77 9.85 -18.77
C ASP A 77 0.26 9.55 -18.58
N GLN A 78 -0.20 9.23 -17.36
CA GLN A 78 -1.62 8.98 -17.06
C GLN A 78 -2.38 10.24 -16.66
N HIS A 79 -1.66 11.30 -16.25
CA HIS A 79 -2.22 12.53 -15.73
C HIS A 79 -1.54 13.75 -16.38
N PRO A 80 -1.88 14.10 -17.64
CA PRO A 80 -1.16 15.15 -18.40
C PRO A 80 -1.31 16.56 -17.81
N LYS A 81 -2.27 16.77 -16.89
CA LYS A 81 -2.52 18.04 -16.21
C LYS A 81 -2.04 18.02 -14.75
N TRP A 82 -1.22 17.03 -14.39
CA TRP A 82 -0.57 16.97 -13.10
C TRP A 82 0.72 17.79 -13.11
N PRO A 83 0.98 18.61 -12.08
CA PRO A 83 0.02 19.19 -11.10
C PRO A 83 -0.80 20.34 -11.74
N PRO A 84 -1.96 20.75 -11.18
CA PRO A 84 -2.59 20.31 -9.92
C PRO A 84 -3.70 19.25 -10.09
N LYS A 85 -3.96 18.77 -11.30
CA LYS A 85 -5.18 17.98 -11.59
C LYS A 85 -4.86 16.51 -11.83
N ILE A 86 -5.53 15.65 -11.09
CA ILE A 86 -5.56 14.21 -11.36
C ILE A 86 -6.91 13.79 -11.95
N PHE A 87 -6.87 12.72 -12.74
CA PHE A 87 -8.04 12.21 -13.45
C PHE A 87 -8.20 10.73 -13.19
N CYS A 88 -9.22 10.37 -12.40
CA CYS A 88 -9.39 9.02 -11.86
C CYS A 88 -10.69 8.38 -12.34
N LYS A 89 -10.62 7.07 -12.56
CA LYS A 89 -11.75 6.22 -12.98
C LYS A 89 -12.14 5.20 -11.91
N THR A 90 -11.15 4.69 -11.18
CA THR A 90 -11.29 3.62 -10.20
C THR A 90 -11.28 4.18 -8.79
N TYR A 91 -11.88 3.47 -7.85
CA TYR A 91 -11.91 3.84 -6.43
C TYR A 91 -12.50 5.22 -6.14
N LEU A 92 -13.44 5.68 -6.98
CA LEU A 92 -14.14 6.96 -6.78
C LEU A 92 -14.89 7.03 -5.45
N PHE A 93 -15.23 5.89 -4.86
CA PHE A 93 -15.87 5.83 -3.55
C PHE A 93 -14.95 6.22 -2.38
N LEU A 94 -13.63 6.29 -2.59
CA LEU A 94 -12.67 6.81 -1.62
C LEU A 94 -12.65 8.34 -1.59
N LEU A 95 -13.23 8.99 -2.60
CA LEU A 95 -13.32 10.43 -2.62
C LEU A 95 -14.42 10.89 -1.65
N PRO A 96 -14.18 11.98 -0.90
CA PRO A 96 -15.19 12.63 -0.08
C PRO A 96 -16.48 12.87 -0.87
N LYS A 97 -17.61 12.47 -0.28
CA LYS A 97 -18.95 12.72 -0.83
C LYS A 97 -19.58 13.99 -0.28
N THR A 98 -19.12 14.45 0.88
CA THR A 98 -19.63 15.62 1.59
C THR A 98 -19.24 16.90 0.87
N GLU A 99 -20.08 17.92 0.98
CA GLU A 99 -19.78 19.27 0.47
C GLU A 99 -18.55 19.87 1.16
N THR A 100 -18.31 19.48 2.42
CA THR A 100 -17.09 19.79 3.15
C THR A 100 -15.96 18.89 2.67
N LEU A 101 -15.01 19.47 1.96
CA LEU A 101 -13.78 18.78 1.57
C LEU A 101 -12.91 18.57 2.82
N PRO A 102 -12.24 17.41 2.92
CA PRO A 102 -11.36 17.13 4.04
C PRO A 102 -10.19 18.11 4.00
N SER A 103 -9.97 18.79 5.13
CA SER A 103 -8.77 19.62 5.33
C SER A 103 -7.51 18.77 5.55
N THR A 104 -7.65 17.45 5.65
CA THR A 104 -6.53 16.54 5.91
C THR A 104 -5.62 16.43 4.68
N PRO A 105 -4.32 16.75 4.80
CA PRO A 105 -3.36 16.54 3.73
C PRO A 105 -3.26 15.07 3.34
N ILE A 106 -3.11 14.81 2.04
CA ILE A 106 -2.95 13.48 1.46
C ILE A 106 -1.56 13.38 0.85
N THR A 107 -0.86 12.29 1.15
CA THR A 107 0.46 11.98 0.62
C THR A 107 0.36 11.64 -0.87
N VAL A 108 1.13 12.34 -1.71
CA VAL A 108 1.18 12.07 -3.16
C VAL A 108 2.53 11.52 -3.56
N PHE A 109 2.52 10.48 -4.39
CA PHE A 109 3.70 9.89 -5.00
C PHE A 109 3.63 10.03 -6.53
N THR A 110 4.77 10.25 -7.17
CA THR A 110 4.87 10.40 -8.63
C THR A 110 5.82 9.36 -9.20
N GLU A 111 5.40 8.67 -10.26
CA GLU A 111 6.24 7.67 -10.93
C GLU A 111 7.43 8.34 -11.62
N ILE A 112 8.63 7.85 -11.33
CA ILE A 112 9.87 8.28 -12.00
C ILE A 112 10.08 7.41 -13.23
N SER A 113 10.45 8.02 -14.34
CA SER A 113 10.82 7.25 -15.52
C SER A 113 12.26 6.76 -15.38
N ASN A 114 12.44 5.45 -15.31
CA ASN A 114 13.70 4.76 -15.59
C ASN A 114 14.91 5.29 -14.80
N LEU A 115 14.97 4.98 -13.50
CA LEU A 115 16.27 4.62 -12.96
C LEU A 115 16.66 3.32 -13.67
N ARG A 116 17.47 3.43 -14.74
CA ARG A 116 18.14 2.27 -15.33
C ARG A 116 19.18 1.82 -14.31
N THR A 117 18.74 1.16 -13.24
CA THR A 117 19.65 0.44 -12.37
C THR A 117 20.24 -0.68 -13.20
N SER A 118 21.53 -0.52 -13.41
CA SER A 118 22.40 -1.34 -14.24
C SER A 118 22.24 -2.83 -13.93
N GLU A 119 22.36 -3.63 -14.98
CA GLU A 119 22.75 -5.06 -15.03
C GLU A 119 21.75 -6.19 -14.84
N ASN A 120 20.55 -6.02 -14.28
CA ASN A 120 19.59 -7.14 -14.21
C ASN A 120 18.30 -6.90 -15.01
N HIS A 121 18.26 -7.52 -16.19
CA HIS A 121 17.26 -7.30 -17.25
C HIS A 121 15.84 -7.79 -17.00
N ASN A 122 15.50 -8.36 -15.83
CA ASN A 122 14.23 -9.10 -15.74
C ASN A 122 13.02 -8.34 -15.20
N HIS A 123 13.15 -7.28 -14.41
CA HIS A 123 11.98 -6.52 -13.96
C HIS A 123 12.31 -5.03 -13.79
N HIS A 124 11.74 -4.17 -14.65
CA HIS A 124 11.70 -2.74 -14.38
C HIS A 124 10.79 -2.51 -13.17
N GLU A 125 11.39 -2.51 -11.98
CA GLU A 125 10.68 -2.16 -10.77
C GLU A 125 10.29 -0.68 -10.86
N GLN A 126 8.99 -0.40 -10.92
CA GLN A 126 8.49 0.97 -10.93
C GLN A 126 8.86 1.66 -9.61
N ARG A 127 9.46 2.85 -9.73
CA ARG A 127 9.90 3.67 -8.60
C ARG A 127 9.09 4.96 -8.56
N PHE A 128 8.85 5.44 -7.35
CA PHE A 128 7.99 6.59 -7.11
C PHE A 128 8.68 7.59 -6.17
N LEU A 129 8.66 8.88 -6.49
CA LEU A 129 9.09 9.92 -5.57
C LEU A 129 7.92 10.41 -4.74
N TYR A 130 8.20 10.68 -3.47
CA TYR A 130 7.29 11.46 -2.66
C TYR A 130 7.22 12.90 -3.19
N ALA A 131 6.02 13.32 -3.61
CA ALA A 131 5.76 14.62 -4.22
C ALA A 131 5.30 15.69 -3.20
N GLY A 132 5.20 15.33 -1.92
CA GLY A 132 4.65 16.20 -0.86
C GLY A 132 3.22 15.83 -0.47
N ALA A 133 2.69 16.50 0.57
CA ALA A 133 1.28 16.38 0.89
C ALA A 133 0.46 17.43 0.15
N HIS A 134 -0.76 17.04 -0.18
CA HIS A 134 -1.68 17.87 -0.94
C HIS A 134 -3.08 17.82 -0.31
N THR A 135 -3.79 18.93 -0.33
CA THR A 135 -5.20 18.98 0.05
C THR A 135 -6.08 18.90 -1.18
N ILE A 136 -7.23 18.24 -1.07
CA ILE A 136 -8.24 18.24 -2.12
C ILE A 136 -9.00 19.56 -2.04
N THR A 137 -8.92 20.35 -3.11
CA THR A 137 -9.61 21.65 -3.20
C THR A 137 -10.90 21.57 -4.00
N ARG A 138 -11.02 20.59 -4.90
CA ARG A 138 -12.23 20.39 -5.69
C ARG A 138 -12.31 18.97 -6.22
N ILE A 139 -13.53 18.42 -6.23
CA ILE A 139 -13.86 17.16 -6.89
C ILE A 139 -14.96 17.45 -7.90
N GLN A 140 -14.75 17.07 -9.16
CA GLN A 140 -15.76 17.17 -10.22
C GLN A 140 -16.02 15.78 -10.80
N TYR A 141 -17.18 15.21 -10.48
CA TYR A 141 -17.65 13.97 -11.10
C TYR A 141 -18.13 14.25 -12.53
N LEU A 142 -17.66 13.43 -13.47
CA LEU A 142 -18.05 13.50 -14.87
C LEU A 142 -19.02 12.36 -15.19
N MET A 143 -20.16 12.73 -15.75
CA MET A 143 -21.15 11.76 -16.21
C MET A 143 -20.62 10.97 -17.42
N PRO A 144 -20.95 9.68 -17.53
CA PRO A 144 -20.66 8.88 -18.72
C PRO A 144 -21.11 9.61 -20.00
N ARG A 145 -20.27 9.59 -21.03
CA ARG A 145 -20.48 10.25 -22.33
C ARG A 145 -20.72 11.77 -22.29
N SER A 146 -20.47 12.44 -21.16
CA SER A 146 -20.57 13.90 -21.14
C SER A 146 -19.53 14.55 -22.07
N PRO A 147 -19.82 15.70 -22.70
CA PRO A 147 -18.87 16.39 -23.58
C PRO A 147 -17.55 16.72 -22.88
N LEU A 148 -17.61 17.04 -21.58
CA LEU A 148 -16.42 17.30 -20.76
C LEU A 148 -15.57 16.04 -20.56
N LEU A 149 -16.18 14.87 -20.36
CA LEU A 149 -15.48 13.60 -20.29
C LEU A 149 -14.78 13.26 -21.61
N VAL A 150 -15.47 13.44 -22.74
CA VAL A 150 -14.90 13.22 -24.08
C VAL A 150 -13.64 14.07 -24.27
N LYS A 151 -13.74 15.38 -24.05
CA LYS A 151 -12.61 16.32 -24.16
C LYS A 151 -11.42 15.95 -23.27
N MET A 152 -11.70 15.49 -22.04
CA MET A 152 -10.65 15.08 -21.10
C MET A 152 -9.98 13.76 -21.51
N LEU A 153 -10.74 12.79 -22.01
CA LEU A 153 -10.19 11.54 -22.52
C LEU A 153 -9.40 11.77 -23.80
N GLU A 154 -9.88 12.63 -24.71
CA GLU A 154 -9.14 13.05 -25.91
C GLU A 154 -7.79 13.61 -25.48
N SER A 155 -7.77 14.64 -24.64
CA SER A 155 -6.53 15.22 -24.12
C SER A 155 -5.59 14.20 -23.45
N LYS A 156 -6.12 13.12 -22.87
CA LYS A 156 -5.31 12.05 -22.23
C LYS A 156 -4.76 11.05 -23.25
N PHE A 157 -5.49 10.75 -24.31
CA PHE A 157 -5.14 9.72 -25.29
C PHE A 157 -4.65 10.30 -26.64
N THR A 158 -4.62 11.63 -26.81
CA THR A 158 -3.98 12.30 -27.93
C THR A 158 -2.45 12.21 -27.79
N GLY A 159 -1.88 11.13 -28.29
CA GLY A 159 -0.43 10.96 -28.38
C GLY A 159 -0.06 9.69 -29.15
N PRO A 160 1.13 9.65 -29.79
CA PRO A 160 1.53 8.56 -30.68
C PRO A 160 1.63 7.19 -29.97
N LYS A 161 1.72 7.17 -28.64
CA LYS A 161 1.83 5.95 -27.82
C LYS A 161 0.50 5.48 -27.24
N ASN A 162 -0.58 6.24 -27.46
CA ASN A 162 -1.84 6.10 -26.73
C ASN A 162 -3.05 5.86 -27.64
N GLU A 163 -2.82 5.37 -28.86
CA GLU A 163 -3.92 4.92 -29.72
C GLU A 163 -4.71 3.81 -29.01
N ARG A 164 -6.02 4.01 -28.93
CA ARG A 164 -6.94 3.08 -28.29
C ARG A 164 -7.90 2.51 -29.32
N SER A 165 -8.21 1.23 -29.17
CA SER A 165 -9.31 0.62 -29.90
C SER A 165 -10.63 1.32 -29.57
N GLU A 166 -11.55 1.30 -30.53
CA GLU A 166 -12.90 1.83 -30.37
C GLU A 166 -13.62 1.20 -29.16
N GLU A 167 -13.43 -0.09 -28.91
CA GLU A 167 -13.96 -0.80 -27.75
C GLU A 167 -13.43 -0.23 -26.43
N ALA A 168 -12.12 0.04 -26.33
CA ALA A 168 -11.50 0.61 -25.14
C ALA A 168 -11.98 2.06 -24.89
N TRP A 169 -12.22 2.81 -25.95
CA TRP A 169 -12.84 4.13 -25.92
C TRP A 169 -14.28 4.07 -25.39
N ASN A 170 -15.12 3.26 -26.01
CA ASN A 170 -16.51 3.06 -25.60
C ASN A 170 -16.60 2.59 -24.15
N LYS A 171 -15.76 1.63 -23.75
CA LYS A 171 -15.67 1.17 -22.35
C LYS A 171 -15.29 2.29 -21.38
N SER A 172 -14.42 3.22 -21.79
CA SER A 172 -14.00 4.34 -20.94
C SER A 172 -15.06 5.42 -20.84
N LEU A 173 -15.76 5.71 -21.95
CA LEU A 173 -16.85 6.69 -22.01
C LEU A 173 -18.10 6.25 -21.23
N ASN A 174 -18.33 4.95 -21.09
CA ASN A 174 -19.44 4.39 -20.32
C ASN A 174 -19.18 4.34 -18.80
N MET A 175 -17.98 4.72 -18.34
CA MET A 175 -17.64 4.69 -16.92
C MET A 175 -17.80 6.06 -16.27
N LYS A 176 -18.01 6.08 -14.95
CA LYS A 176 -17.94 7.29 -14.15
C LYS A 176 -16.48 7.70 -13.97
N TRP A 177 -16.22 9.00 -13.99
CA TRP A 177 -14.89 9.57 -13.76
C TRP A 177 -14.98 10.71 -12.77
N ALA A 178 -13.85 11.08 -12.19
CA ALA A 178 -13.70 12.31 -11.44
C ALA A 178 -12.41 13.04 -11.81
N VAL A 179 -12.49 14.37 -11.84
CA VAL A 179 -11.34 15.26 -11.86
C VAL A 179 -11.17 15.77 -10.43
N VAL A 180 -9.96 15.60 -9.89
CA VAL A 180 -9.64 16.07 -8.54
C VAL A 180 -8.55 17.12 -8.66
N ASP A 181 -8.85 18.30 -8.15
CA ASP A 181 -7.89 19.41 -8.06
C ASP A 181 -7.22 19.35 -6.68
N LEU A 182 -5.89 19.28 -6.71
CA LEU A 182 -5.03 19.17 -5.53
C LEU A 182 -4.23 20.45 -5.35
N ASN A 183 -4.11 20.94 -4.12
CA ASN A 183 -3.21 22.03 -3.79
C ASN A 183 -2.06 21.50 -2.93
N LYS A 184 -0.82 21.88 -3.25
CA LYS A 184 0.35 21.46 -2.46
C LYS A 184 0.31 22.20 -1.13
N VAL A 185 0.53 21.48 -0.04
CA VAL A 185 0.71 22.07 1.29
C VAL A 185 2.14 22.58 1.41
N GLU A 186 2.33 23.79 1.92
CA GLU A 186 3.68 24.34 2.13
C GLU A 186 4.40 23.61 3.26
N GLU A 187 5.68 23.31 3.07
CA GLU A 187 6.46 22.43 3.95
C GLU A 187 6.60 22.98 5.38
N GLU A 188 6.46 24.29 5.58
CA GLU A 188 6.55 24.94 6.89
C GLU A 188 5.44 24.47 7.86
N GLU A 189 4.27 24.11 7.33
CA GLU A 189 3.14 23.62 8.13
C GLU A 189 3.17 22.10 8.33
N GLN A 190 4.00 21.39 7.55
CA GLN A 190 3.83 19.95 7.37
C GLN A 190 4.47 19.08 8.46
N GLY A 191 5.25 19.67 9.37
CA GLY A 191 6.09 18.89 10.28
C GLY A 191 7.06 17.99 9.51
N SER A 192 7.89 17.23 10.21
CA SER A 192 8.82 16.28 9.58
C SER A 192 8.11 15.41 8.53
N SER A 193 8.75 15.17 7.38
CA SER A 193 8.19 14.39 6.25
C SER A 193 7.36 13.19 6.74
N PRO A 194 6.10 13.01 6.28
CA PRO A 194 5.22 11.94 6.76
C PRO A 194 5.75 10.54 6.43
N MET A 195 6.71 10.44 5.50
CA MET A 195 7.63 9.31 5.49
C MET A 195 8.71 9.56 6.54
N GLU A 196 8.47 9.07 7.76
CA GLU A 196 9.60 8.64 8.57
C GLU A 196 10.44 7.73 7.65
N PRO A 197 11.78 7.94 7.55
CA PRO A 197 12.64 6.96 6.92
C PRO A 197 12.24 5.62 7.49
N LEU A 198 11.70 4.72 6.65
CA LEU A 198 11.14 3.44 7.07
C LEU A 198 12.11 2.87 8.09
N LYS A 199 11.76 2.92 9.39
CA LYS A 199 12.60 2.35 10.45
C LYS A 199 12.81 0.94 9.98
N GLU A 200 14.06 0.61 9.61
CA GLU A 200 14.33 -0.61 8.87
C GLU A 200 13.60 -1.72 9.60
N ILE A 201 12.53 -2.24 8.97
CA ILE A 201 11.86 -3.41 9.50
C ILE A 201 12.94 -4.46 9.32
N LYS A 202 13.71 -4.71 10.38
CA LYS A 202 14.70 -5.77 10.43
C LYS A 202 13.90 -6.99 10.09
N LYS A 203 13.98 -7.43 8.82
CA LYS A 203 13.42 -8.68 8.36
C LYS A 203 14.20 -9.71 9.15
N LYS A 204 13.66 -10.08 10.32
CA LYS A 204 14.30 -11.03 11.22
C LYS A 204 14.63 -12.24 10.38
N SER A 205 15.89 -12.62 10.36
CA SER A 205 16.28 -13.84 9.65
C SER A 205 15.43 -15.01 10.19
N VAL A 206 15.20 -16.03 9.37
CA VAL A 206 14.56 -17.28 9.85
C VAL A 206 15.28 -17.79 11.10
N SER A 207 16.61 -17.62 11.17
CA SER A 207 17.39 -17.95 12.37
C SER A 207 17.00 -17.10 13.57
N GLU A 208 16.83 -15.78 13.43
CA GLU A 208 16.39 -14.91 14.53
C GLU A 208 14.95 -15.22 14.96
N MET A 209 14.04 -15.50 14.02
CA MET A 209 12.67 -15.93 14.35
C MET A 209 12.65 -17.24 15.13
N LEU A 210 13.49 -18.20 14.76
CA LEU A 210 13.62 -19.48 15.48
C LEU A 210 14.29 -19.30 16.86
N GLU A 211 15.28 -18.42 16.98
CA GLU A 211 15.90 -18.04 18.26
C GLU A 211 14.85 -17.43 19.20
N GLU A 212 14.04 -16.50 18.67
CA GLU A 212 12.97 -15.82 19.40
C GLU A 212 11.89 -16.80 19.88
N MET A 213 11.51 -17.78 19.06
CA MET A 213 10.59 -18.85 19.48
C MET A 213 11.19 -19.73 20.59
N ARG A 214 12.48 -20.07 20.52
CA ARG A 214 13.17 -20.86 21.56
C ARG A 214 13.27 -20.10 22.88
N LEU A 215 13.54 -18.80 22.84
CA LEU A 215 13.62 -17.96 24.04
C LEU A 215 12.25 -17.83 24.72
N ARG A 216 11.17 -17.71 23.94
CA ARG A 216 9.79 -17.56 24.47
C ARG A 216 9.29 -18.81 25.21
N GLU A 217 9.81 -20.00 24.89
CA GLU A 217 9.49 -21.24 25.62
C GLU A 217 10.24 -21.36 26.96
N SER A 218 11.38 -20.67 27.11
CA SER A 218 12.21 -20.75 28.31
C SER A 218 11.83 -19.76 29.42
N SER A 219 11.03 -18.73 29.11
CA SER A 219 10.49 -17.77 30.07
C SER A 219 9.06 -18.14 30.53
N GLY A 220 8.84 -19.43 30.81
CA GLY A 220 7.65 -19.91 31.50
C GLY A 220 7.62 -19.41 32.94
N GLU A 221 7.17 -18.17 33.13
CA GLU A 221 6.77 -17.65 34.43
C GLU A 221 5.55 -18.44 34.94
N LYS A 222 5.71 -18.94 36.16
CA LYS A 222 4.73 -19.69 36.93
C LYS A 222 3.49 -18.83 37.19
N GLU A 223 2.47 -18.96 36.36
CA GLU A 223 1.14 -18.50 36.75
C GLU A 223 0.57 -19.52 37.74
N ASN A 224 0.60 -19.15 39.02
CA ASN A 224 -0.08 -19.83 40.11
C ASN A 224 -1.61 -19.76 39.89
N GLY A 225 -2.14 -20.68 39.10
CA GLY A 225 -3.57 -20.94 38.97
C GLY A 225 -4.11 -21.68 40.20
N LYS A 226 -4.67 -20.91 41.13
CA LYS A 226 -5.52 -21.37 42.23
C LYS A 226 -6.84 -21.93 41.65
N PRO A 227 -7.26 -23.17 41.99
CA PRO A 227 -8.56 -23.69 41.58
C PRO A 227 -9.65 -23.15 42.50
N GLY A 228 -10.56 -22.35 41.95
CA GLY A 228 -11.87 -22.05 42.53
C GLY A 228 -12.81 -21.83 41.35
N GLY A 229 -13.81 -22.65 41.06
CA GLY A 229 -14.65 -23.41 41.99
C GLY A 229 -15.80 -22.51 42.39
N GLY A 230 -16.93 -22.71 41.73
CA GLY A 230 -18.20 -22.03 41.99
C GLY A 230 -18.66 -21.24 40.77
N ASP A 231 -19.93 -21.21 40.41
CA ASP A 231 -21.07 -21.98 40.88
C ASP A 231 -22.18 -21.68 39.87
N ASP A 232 -23.07 -22.64 39.74
CA ASP A 232 -24.21 -22.62 38.83
C ASP A 232 -25.09 -21.38 39.02
N ARG A 233 -25.49 -20.73 37.92
CA ARG A 233 -26.78 -20.04 37.89
C ARG A 233 -27.37 -19.97 36.49
N GLU A 234 -28.15 -21.01 36.20
CA GLU A 234 -29.32 -20.90 35.33
C GLU A 234 -30.21 -19.75 35.84
N GLU A 235 -30.45 -18.73 35.01
CA GLU A 235 -31.70 -17.99 35.06
C GLU A 235 -32.27 -17.89 33.64
N ALA A 236 -33.28 -18.72 33.42
CA ALA A 236 -34.22 -18.59 32.33
C ALA A 236 -35.19 -17.43 32.64
N LEU A 237 -35.33 -16.49 31.70
CA LEU A 237 -36.44 -15.54 31.60
C LEU A 237 -36.60 -15.25 30.10
N HIS A 238 -37.48 -15.96 29.38
CA HIS A 238 -38.90 -15.62 29.17
C HIS A 238 -39.15 -14.13 28.98
N GLY A 239 -39.50 -13.78 27.76
CA GLY A 239 -39.95 -12.46 27.34
C GLY A 239 -40.52 -12.55 25.93
N ASP A 240 -41.64 -13.26 25.79
CA ASP A 240 -42.67 -12.93 24.81
C ASP A 240 -43.00 -11.44 24.95
N GLU A 241 -43.09 -10.68 23.86
CA GLU A 241 -44.19 -9.72 23.72
C GLU A 241 -44.37 -9.27 22.27
N ASP A 242 -45.63 -9.31 21.88
CA ASP A 242 -46.22 -9.03 20.59
C ASP A 242 -46.01 -7.58 20.10
N ARG A 243 -45.71 -7.41 18.81
CA ARG A 243 -46.55 -6.67 17.83
C ARG A 243 -45.92 -6.53 16.45
#